data_AF-A0A350LNY4-F1
#
_entry.id   AF-A0A350LNY4-F1
#
_cell.length_a   1.000
_cell.length_b   1.000
_cell.length_c   1.000
_cell.angle_alpha   90.00
_cell.angle_beta   90.00
_cell.angle_gamma   90.00
#
_symmetry.space_group_name_H-M   'P 1'
#
loop_
_entity.id
_entity.type
_entity.pdbx_description
1 polymer ?
#
loop_
_entity_poly.entity_id
_entity_poly.type
_entity_poly.pdbx_seq_one_letter_code
_entity_poly.pdbx_strand_id
1 'polypeptide(L)'
;MDESIEGSPGAARSAQPEGRTESDETGGFFRRVIGIFNHSDEEDADDEVPDGSGAAIFGVDRLRDVTVEDVAVPTAEIVAVPVDISLGDLVQVFRESGMSRLPVYEGTLDTPLGMIHLKDFALKHGFNGKGTRLSIRTMLRPLLYVPPSMPIGVLMQKMQAERR
;
A
#
# COMPACT_ATOMS: atom_id res chain seq x y z
N MET A 1 60.32 14.47 4.84
CA MET A 1 59.25 14.72 3.86
C MET A 1 58.59 13.38 3.62
N ASP A 2 57.50 13.09 4.34
CA ASP A 2 56.32 12.36 3.86
C ASP A 2 55.23 12.44 4.95
N GLU A 3 53.99 12.60 4.52
CA GLU A 3 52.77 12.74 5.33
C GLU A 3 52.36 11.43 6.01
N SER A 4 51.65 11.49 7.14
CA SER A 4 50.40 10.74 7.35
C SER A 4 49.78 10.96 8.74
N ILE A 5 48.54 11.47 8.72
CA ILE A 5 47.34 10.90 9.35
C ILE A 5 47.18 11.01 10.88
N GLU A 6 46.30 11.94 11.26
CA GLU A 6 45.02 11.72 11.96
C GLU A 6 44.98 10.96 13.29
N GLY A 7 44.37 11.61 14.29
CA GLY A 7 43.93 10.95 15.51
C GLY A 7 43.58 11.94 16.62
N SER A 8 42.43 12.62 16.50
CA SER A 8 41.82 13.34 17.64
C SER A 8 41.35 12.33 18.71
N PRO A 9 41.75 12.46 19.98
CA PRO A 9 41.12 11.76 21.08
C PRO A 9 40.22 12.71 21.86
N GLY A 10 39.06 12.23 22.31
CA GLY A 10 38.25 13.02 23.24
C GLY A 10 36.82 12.54 23.42
N ALA A 11 36.68 11.30 23.89
CA ALA A 11 35.40 10.80 24.37
C ALA A 11 34.89 11.60 25.58
N ALA A 12 33.56 11.63 25.69
CA ALA A 12 32.76 11.74 26.91
C ALA A 12 32.83 13.07 27.70
N ARG A 13 31.79 13.90 27.51
CA ARG A 13 31.16 14.61 28.62
C ARG A 13 29.66 14.32 28.69
N SER A 14 29.30 13.63 29.75
CA SER A 14 27.97 13.55 30.34
C SER A 14 27.46 14.93 30.76
N ALA A 15 26.19 15.24 30.48
CA ALA A 15 25.38 16.16 31.28
C ALA A 15 23.91 15.74 31.21
N GLN A 16 23.32 15.73 32.41
CA GLN A 16 22.00 15.24 32.82
C GLN A 16 20.83 16.17 32.42
N PRO A 17 19.57 15.78 32.71
CA PRO A 17 18.38 16.09 31.93
C PRO A 17 17.51 17.21 32.52
N GLU A 18 16.97 18.07 31.66
CA GLU A 18 15.78 18.90 31.90
C GLU A 18 15.21 19.16 30.48
N GLY A 19 13.95 18.97 30.11
CA GLY A 19 12.69 18.99 30.83
C GLY A 19 11.75 19.87 30.00
N ARG A 20 10.95 19.29 29.10
CA ARG A 20 9.61 19.81 28.72
C ARG A 20 8.85 18.88 27.79
N THR A 21 7.61 18.67 28.21
CA THR A 21 6.41 18.15 27.53
C THR A 21 6.39 18.26 26.00
N GLU A 22 6.12 17.13 25.34
CA GLU A 22 5.26 17.07 24.16
C GLU A 22 4.62 15.67 24.07
N SER A 23 3.30 15.67 24.23
CA SER A 23 2.43 14.59 23.78
C SER A 23 2.45 14.56 22.25
N ASP A 24 2.87 13.45 21.66
CA ASP A 24 2.33 13.04 20.37
C ASP A 24 2.33 11.51 20.27
N GLU A 25 1.13 10.97 20.42
CA GLU A 25 0.76 9.62 20.05
C GLU A 25 0.92 9.45 18.54
N THR A 26 2.10 9.09 18.05
CA THR A 26 2.23 8.47 16.72
C THR A 26 3.43 7.54 16.71
N GLY A 27 3.22 6.30 17.17
CA GLY A 27 4.24 5.26 17.10
C GLY A 27 3.75 3.87 17.50
N GLY A 28 2.44 3.62 17.46
CA GLY A 28 1.81 2.41 18.01
C GLY A 28 1.83 1.17 17.11
N PHE A 29 2.30 1.26 15.87
CA PHE A 29 2.28 0.12 14.93
C PHE A 29 3.64 -0.53 14.70
N PHE A 30 4.72 0.25 14.63
CA PHE A 30 6.02 -0.29 14.25
C PHE A 30 6.74 -1.02 15.40
N ARG A 31 6.39 -0.76 16.66
CA ARG A 31 6.96 -1.52 17.80
C ARG A 31 6.34 -2.91 17.97
N ARG A 32 5.11 -3.12 17.48
CA ARG A 32 4.40 -4.40 17.59
C ARG A 32 4.94 -5.46 16.64
N VAL A 33 5.36 -5.06 15.44
CA VAL A 33 5.98 -5.97 14.44
C VAL A 33 7.45 -6.27 14.73
N ILE A 34 8.19 -5.38 15.40
CA ILE A 34 9.61 -5.62 15.73
C ILE A 34 9.77 -6.52 16.98
N GLY A 35 8.74 -6.61 17.84
CA GLY A 35 8.78 -7.44 19.05
C GLY A 35 8.58 -8.95 18.85
N ILE A 36 8.09 -9.39 17.68
CA ILE A 36 7.75 -10.80 17.42
C ILE A 36 8.98 -11.61 16.95
N PHE A 37 10.05 -10.97 16.48
CA PHE A 37 11.21 -11.66 15.90
C PHE A 37 12.32 -12.03 16.88
N ASN A 38 12.15 -11.81 18.19
CA ASN A 38 13.22 -12.06 19.17
C ASN A 38 12.87 -13.12 20.23
N HIS A 39 12.11 -14.16 19.87
CA HIS A 39 11.98 -15.34 20.71
C HIS A 39 12.56 -16.55 19.99
N SER A 40 13.84 -16.81 20.28
CA SER A 40 14.44 -18.13 20.08
C SER A 40 14.26 -18.95 21.36
N ASP A 41 13.83 -20.18 21.11
CA ASP A 41 13.91 -21.39 21.93
C ASP A 41 12.77 -21.71 22.94
N GLU A 42 12.12 -22.84 22.60
CA GLU A 42 11.57 -23.89 23.47
C GLU A 42 10.17 -23.69 24.12
N GLU A 43 9.17 -24.42 23.59
CA GLU A 43 8.34 -25.46 24.26
C GLU A 43 6.93 -25.59 23.67
N ASP A 44 6.45 -26.85 23.63
CA ASP A 44 5.21 -27.34 23.03
C ASP A 44 3.93 -26.59 23.45
N ALA A 45 3.09 -26.26 22.47
CA ALA A 45 1.65 -26.13 22.66
C ALA A 45 0.91 -26.42 21.34
N ASP A 46 0.08 -27.46 21.34
CA ASP A 46 -0.99 -27.67 20.36
C ASP A 46 -1.87 -26.41 20.37
N ASP A 47 -1.83 -25.63 19.29
CA ASP A 47 -2.75 -24.51 19.09
C ASP A 47 -3.68 -24.86 17.92
N GLU A 48 -4.83 -25.42 18.28
CA GLU A 48 -5.95 -25.69 17.39
C GLU A 48 -6.51 -24.34 16.90
N VAL A 49 -6.20 -24.00 15.65
CA VAL A 49 -6.60 -22.71 15.05
C VAL A 49 -8.12 -22.73 14.80
N PRO A 50 -8.91 -21.80 15.38
CA PRO A 50 -10.35 -21.76 15.11
C PRO A 50 -10.61 -21.26 13.69
N ASP A 51 -11.49 -21.97 12.97
CA ASP A 51 -12.03 -21.60 11.67
C ASP A 51 -12.83 -20.29 11.77
N GLY A 52 -12.22 -19.21 11.30
CA GLY A 52 -12.82 -17.88 11.31
C GLY A 52 -12.09 -16.96 10.33
N SER A 53 -12.51 -16.99 9.06
CA SER A 53 -12.10 -16.06 7.99
C SER A 53 -10.58 -15.92 7.85
N GLY A 54 -9.98 -16.93 7.23
CA GLY A 54 -8.55 -16.98 6.93
C GLY A 54 -8.09 -15.86 6.00
N ALA A 55 -7.74 -14.71 6.56
CA ALA A 55 -6.61 -13.96 6.02
C ALA A 55 -5.38 -14.85 6.25
N ALA A 56 -5.13 -15.76 5.31
CA ALA A 56 -4.02 -16.67 5.37
C ALA A 56 -2.74 -15.86 5.54
N ILE A 57 -2.05 -16.06 6.66
CA ILE A 57 -0.63 -15.72 6.73
C ILE A 57 0.06 -16.70 5.77
N PHE A 58 0.10 -16.31 4.49
CA PHE A 58 0.87 -17.01 3.48
C PHE A 58 2.33 -16.87 3.90
N GLY A 59 2.87 -17.92 4.53
CA GLY A 59 4.32 -18.05 4.69
C GLY A 59 5.00 -17.84 3.34
N VAL A 60 6.17 -17.22 3.34
CA VAL A 60 6.93 -16.88 2.12
C VAL A 60 7.12 -18.06 1.17
N ASP A 61 7.10 -19.29 1.69
CA ASP A 61 7.19 -20.52 0.91
C ASP A 61 5.92 -20.80 0.10
N ARG A 62 4.72 -20.56 0.66
CA ARG A 62 3.44 -20.75 -0.06
C ARG A 62 3.24 -19.74 -1.18
N LEU A 63 3.87 -18.57 -1.09
CA LEU A 63 3.76 -17.53 -2.12
C LEU A 63 4.33 -17.97 -3.48
N ARG A 64 5.20 -19.00 -3.51
CA ARG A 64 5.77 -19.54 -4.76
C ARG A 64 4.74 -20.27 -5.62
N ASP A 65 3.74 -20.87 -5.00
CA ASP A 65 2.75 -21.72 -5.67
C ASP A 65 1.44 -20.97 -5.96
N VAL A 66 1.32 -19.72 -5.49
CA VAL A 66 0.13 -18.87 -5.66
C VAL A 66 0.21 -18.10 -6.98
N THR A 67 -0.87 -18.18 -7.75
CA THR A 67 -1.04 -17.45 -9.01
C THR A 67 -1.85 -16.16 -8.83
N VAL A 68 -1.93 -15.34 -9.87
CA VAL A 68 -2.75 -14.13 -9.87
C VAL A 68 -4.24 -14.47 -9.69
N GLU A 69 -4.71 -15.54 -10.33
CA GLU A 69 -6.11 -15.99 -10.24
C GLU A 69 -6.52 -16.31 -8.80
N ASP A 70 -5.63 -16.91 -8.02
CA ASP A 70 -5.88 -17.32 -6.63
C ASP A 70 -6.09 -16.13 -5.68
N VAL A 71 -5.61 -14.93 -6.04
CA VAL A 71 -5.64 -13.73 -5.19
C VAL A 71 -6.41 -12.56 -5.82
N ALA A 72 -6.91 -12.73 -7.05
CA ALA A 72 -7.63 -11.69 -7.76
C ALA A 72 -9.00 -11.44 -7.12
N VAL A 73 -9.43 -10.18 -7.15
CA VAL A 73 -10.82 -9.82 -6.82
C VAL A 73 -11.72 -10.23 -8.00
N PRO A 74 -12.80 -11.01 -7.76
CA PRO A 74 -13.73 -11.40 -8.81
C PRO A 74 -14.32 -10.18 -9.54
N THR A 75 -14.54 -10.27 -10.86
CA THR A 75 -15.01 -9.14 -11.67
C THR A 75 -16.30 -8.50 -11.14
N ALA A 76 -17.21 -9.29 -10.58
CA ALA A 76 -18.47 -8.82 -10.00
C ALA A 76 -18.29 -7.97 -8.73
N GLU A 77 -17.15 -8.10 -8.05
CA GLU A 77 -16.83 -7.38 -6.81
C GLU A 77 -15.91 -6.17 -7.04
N ILE A 78 -15.45 -5.96 -8.28
CA ILE A 78 -14.58 -4.83 -8.62
C ILE A 78 -15.39 -3.53 -8.54
N VAL A 79 -14.99 -2.66 -7.61
CA VAL A 79 -15.46 -1.26 -7.58
C VAL A 79 -14.70 -0.47 -8.65
N ALA A 80 -15.40 -0.11 -9.72
CA ALA A 80 -14.87 0.70 -10.82
C ALA A 80 -15.84 1.82 -11.19
N VAL A 81 -15.33 2.83 -11.90
CA VAL A 81 -16.11 4.02 -12.29
C VAL A 81 -16.09 4.24 -13.80
N PRO A 82 -17.19 4.72 -14.40
CA PRO A 82 -17.20 5.03 -15.83
C PRO A 82 -16.44 6.34 -16.11
N VAL A 83 -15.91 6.51 -17.32
CA VAL A 83 -15.08 7.66 -17.71
C VAL A 83 -15.82 9.01 -17.66
N ASP A 84 -17.14 8.99 -17.74
CA ASP A 84 -18.03 10.15 -17.74
C ASP A 84 -18.68 10.45 -16.37
N ILE A 85 -18.27 9.74 -15.31
CA ILE A 85 -18.76 9.96 -13.94
C ILE A 85 -18.56 11.43 -13.51
N SER A 86 -19.55 11.97 -12.79
CA SER A 86 -19.48 13.32 -12.26
C SER A 86 -18.47 13.43 -11.11
N LEU A 87 -18.01 14.66 -10.83
CA LEU A 87 -17.13 14.93 -9.69
C LEU A 87 -17.76 14.51 -8.36
N GLY A 88 -19.06 14.80 -8.17
CA GLY A 88 -19.77 14.49 -6.92
C GLY A 88 -19.88 12.99 -6.70
N ASP A 89 -20.27 12.24 -7.74
CA ASP A 89 -20.42 10.79 -7.66
C ASP A 89 -19.06 10.11 -7.45
N LEU A 90 -18.00 10.58 -8.13
CA LEU A 90 -16.65 10.05 -7.91
C LEU A 90 -16.18 10.23 -6.47
N VAL A 91 -16.43 11.40 -5.86
CA VAL A 91 -16.14 11.63 -4.43
C VAL A 91 -16.92 10.66 -3.56
N GLN A 92 -18.20 10.42 -3.87
CA GLN A 92 -19.04 9.48 -3.14
C GLN A 92 -18.48 8.06 -3.22
N VAL A 93 -18.11 7.58 -4.42
CA VAL A 93 -17.51 6.25 -4.60
C VAL A 93 -16.22 6.12 -3.80
N PHE A 94 -15.34 7.12 -3.79
CA PHE A 94 -14.14 7.08 -2.96
C PHE A 94 -14.44 7.02 -1.46
N ARG A 95 -15.46 7.73 -0.99
CA ARG A 95 -15.86 7.75 0.42
C ARG A 95 -16.50 6.43 0.86
N GLU A 96 -17.33 5.83 0.01
CA GLU A 96 -18.06 4.60 0.31
C GLU A 96 -17.17 3.36 0.19
N SER A 97 -16.35 3.29 -0.87
CA SER A 97 -15.48 2.13 -1.10
C SER A 97 -14.25 2.11 -0.21
N GLY A 98 -13.78 3.27 0.27
CA GLY A 98 -12.51 3.39 1.00
C GLY A 98 -11.25 3.08 0.16
N MET A 99 -11.41 2.86 -1.15
CA MET A 99 -10.32 2.47 -2.03
C MET A 99 -9.44 3.67 -2.40
N SER A 100 -8.12 3.48 -2.36
CA SER A 100 -7.18 4.53 -2.81
C SER A 100 -7.06 4.65 -4.33
N ARG A 101 -7.50 3.62 -5.06
CA ARG A 101 -7.38 3.48 -6.51
C ARG A 101 -8.67 2.86 -7.05
N LEU A 102 -9.16 3.39 -8.16
CA LEU A 102 -10.33 2.85 -8.85
C LEU A 102 -10.02 2.65 -10.33
N PRO A 103 -10.32 1.48 -10.91
CA PRO A 103 -10.31 1.31 -12.35
C PRO A 103 -11.34 2.23 -13.00
N VAL A 104 -11.01 2.76 -14.17
CA VAL A 104 -11.90 3.55 -15.00
C VAL A 104 -12.18 2.80 -16.29
N TYR A 105 -13.46 2.68 -16.66
CA TYR A 105 -13.88 1.97 -17.87
C TYR A 105 -14.71 2.85 -18.81
N GLU A 106 -14.87 2.38 -20.05
CA GLU A 106 -15.76 2.97 -21.05
C GLU A 106 -16.77 1.92 -21.51
N GLY A 107 -18.07 2.18 -21.31
CA GLY A 107 -19.12 1.23 -21.65
C GLY A 107 -19.22 0.07 -20.66
N THR A 108 -18.33 -0.93 -20.78
CA THR A 108 -18.31 -2.14 -19.92
C THR A 108 -16.97 -2.28 -19.19
N LEU A 109 -16.96 -3.08 -18.12
CA LEU A 109 -15.74 -3.38 -17.36
C LEU A 109 -14.65 -4.08 -18.19
N ASP A 110 -15.02 -4.71 -19.31
CA ASP A 110 -14.09 -5.37 -20.24
C ASP A 110 -13.24 -4.37 -21.04
N THR A 111 -13.62 -3.08 -21.03
CA THR A 111 -12.89 -1.99 -21.71
C THR A 111 -12.32 -1.00 -20.67
N PRO A 112 -11.33 -1.41 -19.86
CA PRO A 112 -10.71 -0.51 -18.90
C PRO A 112 -9.76 0.47 -19.61
N LEU A 113 -9.95 1.76 -19.36
CA LEU A 113 -9.12 2.84 -19.92
C LEU A 113 -7.86 3.11 -19.08
N GLY A 114 -7.91 2.81 -17.79
CA GLY A 114 -6.84 3.13 -16.85
C GLY A 114 -7.32 3.03 -15.41
N MET A 115 -6.58 3.68 -14.52
CA MET A 115 -6.93 3.79 -13.10
C MET A 115 -6.81 5.24 -12.62
N ILE A 116 -7.69 5.64 -11.72
CA ILE A 116 -7.62 6.92 -11.02
C ILE A 116 -7.14 6.72 -9.59
N HIS A 117 -6.29 7.64 -9.15
CA HIS A 117 -5.74 7.67 -7.80
C HIS A 117 -6.44 8.72 -6.95
N LEU A 118 -6.86 8.34 -5.74
CA LEU A 118 -7.44 9.28 -4.77
C LEU A 118 -6.48 10.45 -4.47
N LYS A 119 -5.17 10.16 -4.36
CA LYS A 119 -4.14 11.19 -4.13
C LYS A 119 -4.11 12.24 -5.25
N ASP A 120 -4.07 11.79 -6.51
CA ASP A 120 -3.98 12.70 -7.65
C ASP A 120 -5.26 13.52 -7.81
N PHE A 121 -6.40 12.87 -7.58
CA PHE A 121 -7.71 13.48 -7.54
C PHE A 121 -7.79 14.59 -6.47
N ALA A 122 -7.40 14.27 -5.23
CA ALA A 122 -7.42 15.18 -4.10
C ALA A 122 -6.51 16.40 -4.30
N LEU A 123 -5.32 16.19 -4.87
CA LEU A 123 -4.36 17.27 -5.15
C LEU A 123 -4.85 18.24 -6.24
N LYS A 124 -5.59 17.75 -7.24
CA LYS A 124 -6.05 18.58 -8.38
C LYS A 124 -7.37 19.29 -8.11
N HIS A 125 -8.32 18.62 -7.46
CA HIS A 125 -9.69 19.14 -7.32
C HIS A 125 -10.03 19.58 -5.89
N GLY A 126 -9.25 19.15 -4.89
CA GLY A 126 -9.58 19.34 -3.48
C GLY A 126 -10.89 18.62 -3.11
N PHE A 127 -11.20 18.58 -1.81
CA PHE A 127 -12.50 18.08 -1.33
C PHE A 127 -13.53 19.19 -1.13
N ASN A 128 -13.11 20.45 -1.25
CA ASN A 128 -13.97 21.62 -1.07
C ASN A 128 -14.46 22.07 -2.44
N GLY A 129 -15.68 21.64 -2.80
CA GLY A 129 -16.33 21.69 -4.12
C GLY A 129 -16.47 23.06 -4.82
N LYS A 130 -15.35 23.74 -5.08
CA LYS A 130 -15.31 25.03 -5.80
C LYS A 130 -14.43 25.01 -7.05
N GLY A 131 -14.00 23.84 -7.54
CA GLY A 131 -13.00 23.72 -8.60
C GLY A 131 -13.42 22.88 -9.81
N THR A 132 -13.53 23.56 -10.96
CA THR A 132 -13.24 23.15 -12.36
C THR A 132 -13.90 21.89 -12.91
N ARG A 133 -14.25 21.91 -14.22
CA ARG A 133 -14.72 20.74 -14.97
C ARG A 133 -13.76 19.56 -14.76
N LEU A 134 -14.27 18.47 -14.20
CA LEU A 134 -13.53 17.22 -14.02
C LEU A 134 -13.26 16.61 -15.40
N SER A 135 -12.00 16.28 -15.64
CA SER A 135 -11.56 15.58 -16.85
C SER A 135 -10.80 14.33 -16.45
N ILE A 136 -11.51 13.20 -16.29
CA ILE A 136 -10.91 11.93 -15.84
C ILE A 136 -9.78 11.49 -16.76
N ARG A 137 -9.93 11.70 -18.07
CA ARG A 137 -8.95 11.27 -19.08
C ARG A 137 -7.53 11.81 -18.83
N THR A 138 -7.39 12.97 -18.18
CA THR A 138 -6.06 13.56 -17.86
C THR A 138 -5.47 13.10 -16.53
N MET A 139 -6.23 12.29 -15.78
CA MET A 139 -5.83 11.69 -14.50
C MET A 139 -5.65 10.17 -14.60
N LEU A 140 -5.95 9.58 -15.75
CA LEU A 140 -5.78 8.15 -15.98
C LEU A 140 -4.30 7.78 -15.89
N ARG A 141 -4.00 6.85 -14.99
CA ARG A 141 -2.75 6.12 -14.97
C ARG A 141 -2.91 4.81 -15.73
N PRO A 142 -1.85 4.30 -16.37
CA PRO A 142 -1.89 3.04 -17.10
C PRO A 142 -2.17 1.86 -16.16
N LEU A 143 -2.81 0.83 -16.71
CA LEU A 143 -3.01 -0.45 -16.06
C LEU A 143 -1.92 -1.44 -16.46
N LEU A 144 -1.49 -2.26 -15.51
CA LEU A 144 -0.63 -3.41 -15.77
C LEU A 144 -1.51 -4.62 -16.11
N TYR A 145 -1.28 -5.21 -17.28
CA TYR A 145 -1.97 -6.42 -17.71
C TYR A 145 -1.11 -7.66 -17.46
N VAL A 146 -1.71 -8.66 -16.84
CA VAL A 146 -1.06 -9.95 -16.55
C VAL A 146 -2.03 -11.11 -16.79
N PRO A 147 -1.53 -12.28 -17.23
CA PRO A 147 -2.35 -13.47 -17.34
C PRO A 147 -2.70 -14.05 -15.96
N PRO A 148 -3.86 -14.72 -15.80
CA PRO A 148 -4.30 -15.30 -14.52
C PRO A 148 -3.31 -16.32 -13.95
N SER A 149 -2.65 -17.10 -14.81
CA SER A 149 -1.68 -18.13 -14.43
C SER A 149 -0.31 -17.60 -14.03
N MET A 150 -0.09 -16.29 -14.00
CA MET A 150 1.19 -15.71 -13.60
C MET A 150 1.45 -15.96 -12.10
N PRO A 151 2.65 -16.40 -11.69
CA PRO A 151 2.99 -16.49 -10.27
C PRO A 151 3.00 -15.11 -9.61
N ILE A 152 2.45 -15.00 -8.39
CA ILE A 152 2.31 -13.72 -7.69
C ILE A 152 3.67 -13.04 -7.43
N GLY A 153 4.74 -13.81 -7.19
CA GLY A 153 6.09 -13.27 -7.04
C GLY A 153 6.58 -12.53 -8.28
N VAL A 154 6.23 -13.01 -9.48
CA VAL A 154 6.56 -12.33 -10.75
C VAL A 154 5.72 -11.06 -10.92
N LEU A 155 4.43 -11.10 -10.57
CA LEU A 155 3.58 -9.92 -10.58
C LEU A 155 4.13 -8.83 -9.64
N MET A 156 4.51 -9.18 -8.40
CA MET A 156 5.07 -8.22 -7.44
C MET A 156 6.34 -7.55 -7.98
N GLN A 157 7.24 -8.31 -8.62
CA GLN A 157 8.44 -7.75 -9.25
C GLN A 157 8.09 -6.78 -10.38
N LYS A 158 7.12 -7.13 -11.25
CA LYS A 158 6.61 -6.22 -12.28
C LYS A 158 6.03 -4.94 -11.70
N MET A 159 5.18 -5.05 -10.67
CA MET A 159 4.58 -3.89 -9.98
C MET A 159 5.63 -2.98 -9.34
N GLN A 160 6.72 -3.55 -8.80
CA GLN A 160 7.83 -2.77 -8.25
C GLN A 160 8.62 -2.04 -9.35
N ALA A 161 8.87 -2.68 -10.49
CA ALA A 161 9.57 -2.08 -11.62
C ALA A 161 8.77 -0.95 -12.28
N GLU A 162 7.45 -1.05 -12.30
CA GLU A 162 6.55 -0.05 -12.88
C GLU A 162 6.14 1.08 -11.92
N ARG A 163 6.65 1.06 -10.68
CA ARG A 163 6.33 2.05 -9.65
C ARG A 163 6.91 3.43 -10.03
N ARG A 164 6.17 4.22 -10.81
CA ARG A 164 6.44 5.62 -11.16
C ARG A 164 5.38 6.57 -10.59
#